data_AF-A0A8T0D463-F1
#
_entry.id   AF-A0A8T0D463-F1
#
_cell.length_a   1.000
_cell.length_b   1.000
_cell.length_c   1.000
_cell.angle_alpha   90.00
_cell.angle_beta   90.00
_cell.angle_gamma   90.00
#
_symmetry.space_group_name_H-M   'P 1'
#
loop_
_entity.id
_entity.type
_entity.pdbx_description
1 polymer ?
#
loop_
_entity_poly.entity_id
_entity_poly.type
_entity_poly.pdbx_seq_one_letter_code
_entity_poly.pdbx_strand_id
1 'polypeptide(L)'
;MKMELVHGGPFPIGFMVYDDFIHYKSGVYRHTQLQNTVHPFYPFELTNHAVLLVGYGTDKETNLPYWSVKNSWGRGWGEDGFFRILRGSDECGVESLAVAFDPVL
;
A
#
# COMPACT_ATOMS: atom_id res chain seq x y z
N MET A 1 -5.56 9.14 -5.66
CA MET A 1 -5.46 8.60 -4.28
C MET A 1 -5.42 9.67 -3.19
N LYS A 2 -4.42 10.57 -3.10
CA LYS A 2 -4.35 11.55 -1.99
C LYS A 2 -5.61 12.42 -1.85
N MET A 3 -6.13 12.94 -2.97
CA MET A 3 -7.35 13.75 -3.00
C MET A 3 -8.54 12.97 -2.43
N GLU A 4 -8.75 11.76 -2.94
CA GLU A 4 -9.81 10.87 -2.48
C GLU A 4 -9.72 10.59 -0.98
N LEU A 5 -8.53 10.27 -0.48
CA LEU A 5 -8.34 9.97 0.94
C LEU A 5 -8.68 11.16 1.85
N VAL A 6 -8.37 12.39 1.41
CA VAL A 6 -8.64 13.62 2.16
C VAL A 6 -10.12 14.00 2.14
N HIS A 7 -10.82 13.74 1.03
CA HIS A 7 -12.20 14.18 0.83
C HIS A 7 -13.26 13.09 1.09
N GLY A 8 -13.00 11.86 0.68
CA GLY A 8 -13.88 10.69 0.82
C GLY A 8 -13.52 9.76 1.99
N GLY A 9 -12.33 9.93 2.57
CA GLY A 9 -11.85 9.09 3.68
C GLY A 9 -11.22 7.77 3.23
N PRO A 10 -11.06 6.79 4.14
CA PRO A 10 -10.37 5.54 3.84
C PRO A 10 -11.05 4.70 2.76
N PHE A 11 -10.26 4.12 1.85
CA PHE A 11 -10.78 3.31 0.75
C PHE A 11 -9.89 2.08 0.46
N PRO A 12 -10.45 0.99 -0.08
CA PRO A 12 -9.69 -0.23 -0.39
C PRO A 12 -8.71 -0.04 -1.55
N ILE A 13 -7.57 -0.71 -1.42
CA ILE A 13 -6.52 -0.81 -2.43
C ILE A 13 -6.08 -2.26 -2.60
N GLY A 14 -5.59 -2.61 -3.79
CA GLY A 14 -4.88 -3.87 -4.05
C GLY A 14 -3.38 -3.66 -4.14
N PHE A 15 -2.57 -4.64 -3.72
CA PHE A 15 -1.13 -4.67 -4.00
C PHE A 15 -0.62 -6.12 -4.06
N MET A 16 0.62 -6.29 -4.50
CA MET A 16 1.31 -7.58 -4.55
C MET A 16 2.07 -7.84 -3.24
N VAL A 17 1.69 -8.91 -2.54
CA VAL A 17 2.45 -9.43 -1.40
C VAL A 17 3.56 -10.36 -1.89
N TYR A 18 4.78 -10.07 -1.48
CA TYR A 18 5.96 -10.91 -1.64
C TYR A 18 6.36 -11.56 -0.31
N ASP A 19 7.25 -12.56 -0.35
CA ASP A 19 7.70 -13.30 0.84
C ASP A 19 8.36 -12.40 1.89
N ASP A 20 9.07 -11.35 1.48
CA ASP A 20 9.69 -10.40 2.41
C ASP A 20 8.65 -9.56 3.18
N PHE A 21 7.50 -9.28 2.58
CA PHE A 21 6.40 -8.56 3.24
C PHE A 21 5.79 -9.34 4.41
N ILE A 22 5.72 -10.67 4.31
CA ILE A 22 5.20 -11.53 5.38
C ILE A 22 5.99 -11.31 6.69
N HIS A 23 7.27 -10.99 6.56
CA HIS A 23 8.19 -10.76 7.67
C HIS A 23 8.24 -9.31 8.16
N TYR A 24 7.43 -8.40 7.59
CA TYR A 24 7.37 -7.00 7.99
C TYR A 24 7.07 -6.83 9.49
N LYS A 25 7.77 -5.87 10.11
CA LYS A 25 7.60 -5.50 11.53
C LYS A 25 7.37 -4.01 11.72
N SER A 26 8.16 -3.17 11.05
CA SER A 26 8.03 -1.70 11.13
C SER A 26 8.80 -1.03 10.00
N GLY A 27 8.61 0.29 9.86
CA GLY A 27 9.31 1.12 8.88
C GLY A 27 8.54 1.26 7.56
N VAL A 28 9.14 1.93 6.58
CA VAL A 28 8.57 2.06 5.23
C VAL A 28 8.99 0.86 4.40
N TYR A 29 8.06 -0.07 4.16
CA TYR A 29 8.28 -1.24 3.35
C TYR A 29 8.61 -0.87 1.90
N ARG A 30 9.60 -1.57 1.36
CA ARG A 30 10.00 -1.59 -0.04
C ARG A 30 10.48 -3.00 -0.37
N HIS A 31 9.93 -3.61 -1.40
CA HIS A 31 10.34 -4.94 -1.84
C HIS A 31 11.79 -4.91 -2.35
N THR A 32 12.56 -5.95 -2.03
CA THR A 32 14.01 -5.98 -2.28
C THR A 32 14.44 -6.80 -3.51
N GLN A 33 13.51 -7.21 -4.38
CA GLN A 33 13.87 -7.90 -5.62
C GLN A 33 13.20 -7.25 -6.83
N LEU A 34 14.00 -6.48 -7.57
CA LEU A 34 13.65 -5.97 -8.90
C LEU A 34 13.38 -7.15 -9.85
N GLN A 35 12.12 -7.49 -10.11
CA GLN A 35 11.77 -8.10 -11.39
C GLN A 35 11.21 -7.03 -12.30
N ASN A 36 12.13 -6.34 -12.99
CA ASN A 36 11.79 -5.54 -14.17
C ASN A 36 11.48 -6.50 -15.33
N THR A 37 10.31 -7.13 -15.32
CA THR A 37 9.76 -7.68 -16.57
C THR A 37 9.12 -6.52 -17.32
N VAL A 38 9.84 -6.00 -18.32
CA VAL A 38 9.31 -5.01 -19.25
C VAL A 38 8.19 -5.69 -20.04
N HIS A 39 6.95 -5.52 -19.59
CA HIS A 39 5.79 -5.88 -20.37
C HIS A 39 5.48 -4.75 -21.37
N PRO A 40 5.17 -5.06 -22.65
CA PRO A 40 4.57 -4.07 -23.55
C PRO A 40 3.32 -3.49 -22.88
N PHE A 41 3.01 -2.21 -23.14
CA PHE A 41 1.94 -1.46 -22.45
C PHE A 41 0.68 -2.32 -22.24
N TYR A 42 0.54 -2.80 -21.01
CA TYR A 42 -0.56 -3.61 -20.54
C TYR A 42 -0.90 -3.05 -19.16
N PRO A 43 -2.07 -2.40 -18.98
CA PRO A 43 -2.39 -1.65 -17.77
C PRO A 43 -2.66 -2.55 -16.54
N PHE A 44 -2.42 -3.85 -16.67
CA PHE A 44 -2.65 -4.83 -15.62
C PHE A 44 -1.39 -4.96 -14.77
N GLU A 45 -1.49 -4.53 -13.53
CA GLU A 45 -0.52 -4.80 -12.47
C GLU A 45 -1.05 -5.92 -11.57
N LEU A 46 -0.23 -6.93 -11.35
CA LEU A 46 -0.59 -8.09 -10.53
C LEU A 46 -0.80 -7.65 -9.08
N THR A 47 -1.97 -7.95 -8.53
CA THR A 47 -2.27 -7.78 -7.10
C THR A 47 -2.83 -9.09 -6.55
N ASN A 48 -2.50 -9.42 -5.31
CA ASN A 48 -2.95 -10.67 -4.66
C ASN A 48 -3.55 -10.43 -3.27
N HIS A 49 -3.51 -9.20 -2.76
CA HIS A 49 -4.00 -8.86 -1.42
C HIS A 49 -4.72 -7.51 -1.44
N ALA A 50 -5.86 -7.44 -0.73
CA ALA A 50 -6.69 -6.25 -0.62
C ALA A 50 -6.67 -5.73 0.82
N VAL A 51 -6.45 -4.42 0.96
CA VAL A 51 -6.23 -3.74 2.25
C VAL A 51 -6.87 -2.34 2.23
N LEU A 52 -6.93 -1.67 3.38
CA LEU A 52 -7.58 -0.35 3.49
C LEU A 52 -6.53 0.75 3.62
N LEU A 53 -6.52 1.69 2.67
CA LEU A 53 -5.68 2.88 2.75
C LEU A 53 -6.30 3.88 3.74
N VAL A 54 -5.53 4.31 4.75
CA VAL A 54 -6.05 5.16 5.84
C VAL A 54 -5.29 6.48 6.01
N GLY A 55 -4.09 6.60 5.44
CA GLY A 55 -3.24 7.77 5.66
C GLY A 55 -2.05 7.83 4.72
N TYR A 56 -1.30 8.92 4.81
CA TYR A 56 0.02 9.07 4.20
C TYR A 56 0.88 10.02 5.02
N GLY A 57 2.18 9.94 4.80
CA GLY A 57 3.12 10.85 5.45
C GLY A 57 4.49 10.84 4.82
N THR A 58 5.43 11.38 5.57
CA THR A 58 6.86 11.29 5.34
C THR A 58 7.49 10.79 6.64
N ASP A 59 8.27 9.73 6.54
CA ASP A 59 8.99 9.18 7.68
C ASP A 59 10.07 10.17 8.11
N LYS A 60 10.12 10.51 9.40
CA LYS A 60 10.99 11.60 9.89
C LYS A 60 12.47 11.21 9.93
N GLU A 61 12.77 9.92 10.04
CA GLU A 61 14.15 9.42 10.17
C GLU A 61 14.79 9.21 8.79
N THR A 62 14.03 8.65 7.86
CA THR A 62 14.50 8.32 6.51
C THR A 62 14.13 9.35 5.44
N ASN A 63 13.24 10.28 5.77
CA ASN A 63 12.62 11.24 4.84
C ASN A 63 11.85 10.58 3.68
N LEU A 64 11.48 9.30 3.83
CA LEU A 64 10.77 8.55 2.79
C LEU A 64 9.27 8.84 2.82
N PRO A 65 8.63 9.13 1.68
CA PRO A 65 7.18 9.24 1.58
C PRO A 65 6.52 7.86 1.75
N TYR A 66 5.44 7.77 2.52
CA TYR A 66 4.72 6.52 2.70
C TYR A 66 3.20 6.67 2.57
N TRP A 67 2.55 5.55 2.25
CA TRP A 67 1.14 5.27 2.53
C TRP A 67 1.03 4.54 3.86
N SER A 68 0.06 4.90 4.69
CA SER A 68 -0.31 4.16 5.90
C SER A 68 -1.55 3.33 5.60
N VAL A 69 -1.43 2.03 5.84
CA VAL A 69 -2.39 1.03 5.38
C VAL A 69 -2.79 0.13 6.54
N LYS A 70 -4.08 -0.10 6.70
CA LYS A 70 -4.63 -1.05 7.66
C LYS A 70 -4.68 -2.44 7.04
N ASN A 71 -3.94 -3.38 7.62
CA ASN A 71 -3.95 -4.78 7.21
C ASN A 71 -5.09 -5.55 7.91
N SER A 72 -5.29 -6.80 7.50
CA SER A 72 -6.34 -7.71 7.97
C SER A 72 -5.80 -8.96 8.68
N TRP A 73 -4.50 -9.01 9.00
CA TRP A 73 -3.84 -10.15 9.66
C TRP A 73 -3.79 -10.04 11.19
N GLY A 74 -4.67 -9.23 11.77
CA GLY A 74 -4.75 -9.00 13.21
C GLY A 74 -3.73 -7.98 13.75
N ARG A 75 -3.95 -7.54 14.99
CA ARG A 75 -3.17 -6.46 15.62
C ARG A 75 -1.72 -6.85 15.95
N GLY A 76 -1.42 -8.15 16.08
CA GLY A 76 -0.07 -8.62 16.38
C GLY A 76 0.90 -8.59 15.20
N TRP A 77 0.43 -8.20 14.01
CA TRP A 77 1.24 -8.11 12.81
C TRP A 77 1.62 -6.66 12.51
N GLY A 78 2.85 -6.43 12.06
CA GLY A 78 3.34 -5.10 11.70
C GLY A 78 3.26 -4.09 12.84
N GLU A 79 2.82 -2.88 12.51
CA GLU A 79 2.68 -1.74 13.42
C GLU A 79 1.22 -1.73 13.96
N ASP A 80 0.92 -2.57 14.95
CA ASP A 80 -0.42 -2.72 15.55
C ASP A 80 -1.52 -3.11 14.54
N GLY A 81 -1.18 -3.93 13.54
CA GLY A 81 -2.06 -4.34 12.44
C GLY A 81 -1.99 -3.39 11.22
N PHE A 82 -1.13 -2.39 11.26
CA PHE A 82 -0.87 -1.47 10.15
C PHE A 82 0.51 -1.72 9.55
N PHE A 83 0.72 -1.16 8.37
CA PHE A 83 2.03 -1.04 7.78
C PHE A 83 2.16 0.27 7.03
N ARG A 84 3.42 0.63 6.77
CA ARG A 84 3.78 1.74 5.88
C ARG A 84 4.48 1.18 4.66
N ILE A 85 4.07 1.61 3.48
CA ILE A 85 4.65 1.22 2.19
C ILE A 85 5.06 2.45 1.41
N LEU A 86 6.14 2.36 0.62
CA LEU A 86 6.69 3.46 -0.15
C LEU A 86 5.61 4.06 -1.08
N ARG A 87 5.49 5.39 -1.05
CA ARG A 87 4.51 6.15 -1.84
C ARG A 87 5.20 6.91 -2.97
N GLY A 88 4.57 6.93 -4.14
CA GLY A 88 5.01 7.69 -5.32
C GLY A 88 5.91 6.92 -6.27
N SER A 89 6.05 5.61 -6.08
CA SER A 89 6.81 4.71 -6.94
C SER A 89 5.99 3.49 -7.40
N ASP A 90 4.67 3.52 -7.17
CA ASP A 90 3.78 2.36 -7.33
C ASP A 90 4.34 1.06 -6.72
N GLU A 91 4.88 1.17 -5.50
CA GLU A 91 5.55 0.05 -4.84
C GLU A 91 4.61 -1.15 -4.72
N CYS A 92 5.00 -2.27 -5.33
CA CYS A 92 4.20 -3.49 -5.40
C CYS A 92 2.78 -3.29 -6.01
N GLY A 93 2.58 -2.30 -6.87
CA GLY A 93 1.28 -2.02 -7.49
C GLY A 93 0.26 -1.37 -6.55
N VAL A 94 0.70 -0.82 -5.41
CA VAL A 94 -0.17 -0.24 -4.38
C VAL A 94 -0.96 0.99 -4.85
N GLU A 95 -0.53 1.62 -5.95
CA GLU A 95 -1.15 2.79 -6.55
C GLU A 95 -1.96 2.44 -7.82
N SER A 96 -1.94 1.18 -8.27
CA SER A 96 -2.56 0.74 -9.53
C SER A 96 -4.04 0.34 -9.40
N LEU A 97 -4.49 -0.12 -8.23
CA LEU A 97 -5.89 -0.53 -8.01
C LEU A 97 -6.48 0.11 -6.74
N ALA A 98 -6.93 1.35 -6.86
CA ALA A 98 -7.67 2.08 -5.83
C ALA A 98 -9.18 2.11 -6.15
N VAL A 99 -10.02 1.75 -5.19
CA VAL A 99 -11.49 1.73 -5.37
C VAL A 99 -12.15 2.56 -4.29
N ALA A 100 -12.87 3.61 -4.68
CA ALA A 100 -13.68 4.43 -3.78
C ALA A 100 -15.17 4.08 -3.92
N PHE A 101 -15.95 4.31 -2.86
CA PHE A 101 -17.40 4.13 -2.86
C PHE A 101 -18.04 5.05 -1.82
N ASP A 102 -19.24 5.55 -2.12
CA ASP A 102 -20.04 6.38 -1.22
C ASP A 102 -21.16 5.54 -0.58
N PRO A 103 -21.04 5.17 0.71
CA PRO A 103 -22.08 4.40 1.39
C PRO A 103 -23.31 5.27 1.66
N VAL A 104 -24.50 4.72 1.42
CA VAL A 104 -25.75 5.31 1.90
C VAL A 104 -25.95 4.85 3.34
N LEU A 105 -25.95 5.80 4.29
CA LEU A 105 -26.11 5.58 5.73
C LEU A 105 -27.58 5.45 6.15
#